data_AF-A0A480AV11-F1
#
_entry.id   AF-A0A480AV11-F1
#
_cell.length_a   1.000
_cell.length_b   1.000
_cell.length_c   1.000
_cell.angle_alpha   90.00
_cell.angle_beta   90.00
_cell.angle_gamma   90.00
#
_symmetry.space_group_name_H-M   'P 1'
#
loop_
_entity.id
_entity.type
_entity.pdbx_description
1 polymer ?
#
loop_
_entity_poly.entity_id
_entity_poly.type
_entity_poly.pdbx_seq_one_letter_code
_entity_poly.pdbx_strand_id
1 'polypeptide(L)'
;MPNKPAAQVVPSRDVDPVAAAVIDDALKVRASHPAVPTLDILDLVLQGRRTRPLNFGAVSPVSPFGLLVVEAFDRGMPVSDWIGFYRYPAPRVIAALDDIWRKEVWPAFTAHFGIA
;
A
#
# COMPACT_ATOMS: atom_id res chain seq x y z
N MET A 1 36.53 -1.39 34.79
CA MET A 1 35.11 -1.09 34.50
C MET A 1 34.80 -1.63 33.11
N PRO A 2 33.79 -2.48 32.94
CA PRO A 2 33.50 -3.11 31.65
C PRO A 2 32.79 -2.12 30.71
N ASN A 3 33.33 -1.97 29.50
CA ASN A 3 32.73 -1.18 28.43
C ASN A 3 31.35 -1.76 28.06
N LYS A 4 30.31 -0.96 28.20
CA LYS A 4 28.96 -1.21 27.69
C LYS A 4 29.06 -1.46 26.17
N PRO A 5 28.51 -2.55 25.61
CA PRO A 5 28.51 -2.71 24.17
C PRO A 5 27.70 -1.58 23.54
N ALA A 6 28.25 -0.95 22.51
CA ALA A 6 27.51 -0.04 21.64
C ALA A 6 26.23 -0.76 21.18
N ALA A 7 25.10 -0.08 21.32
CA ALA A 7 23.83 -0.56 20.78
C ALA A 7 24.07 -0.92 19.31
N GLN A 8 23.85 -2.19 18.96
CA GLN A 8 23.79 -2.60 17.57
C GLN A 8 22.72 -1.74 16.90
N VAL A 9 23.14 -0.89 15.97
CA VAL A 9 22.24 -0.23 15.04
C VAL A 9 21.67 -1.34 14.16
N VAL A 10 20.48 -1.81 14.53
CA VAL A 10 19.73 -2.79 13.74
C VAL A 10 19.38 -2.11 12.41
N PRO A 11 19.61 -2.75 11.24
CA PRO A 11 19.24 -2.15 9.97
C PRO A 11 17.72 -2.06 9.90
N SER A 12 17.16 -0.90 9.55
CA SER A 12 15.73 -0.74 9.20
C SER A 12 15.37 -1.74 8.10
N ARG A 13 14.66 -2.80 8.49
CA ARG A 13 14.12 -3.88 7.66
C ARG A 13 12.60 -3.69 7.54
N ASP A 14 12.17 -2.51 7.11
CA ASP A 14 10.82 -2.05 7.42
C ASP A 14 9.71 -2.62 6.52
N VAL A 15 9.99 -3.59 5.63
CA VAL A 15 8.99 -4.26 4.79
C VAL A 15 9.09 -5.78 4.96
N ASP A 16 7.94 -6.42 5.24
CA ASP A 16 7.82 -7.88 5.31
C ASP A 16 8.09 -8.51 3.93
N PRO A 17 8.89 -9.58 3.83
CA PRO A 17 9.09 -10.29 2.56
C PRO A 17 7.78 -10.78 1.92
N VAL A 18 6.79 -11.12 2.75
CA VAL A 18 5.45 -11.50 2.28
C VAL A 18 4.71 -10.30 1.68
N ALA A 19 4.83 -9.12 2.28
CA ALA A 19 4.23 -7.89 1.75
C ALA A 19 4.88 -7.50 0.42
N ALA A 20 6.21 -7.62 0.31
CA ALA A 20 6.92 -7.41 -0.95
C ALA A 20 6.45 -8.39 -2.05
N ALA A 21 6.27 -9.67 -1.72
CA ALA A 21 5.75 -10.67 -2.65
C ALA A 21 4.30 -10.35 -3.09
N VAL A 22 3.45 -9.86 -2.17
CA VAL A 22 2.09 -9.41 -2.50
C VAL A 22 2.12 -8.26 -3.50
N ILE A 23 2.99 -7.26 -3.30
CA ILE A 23 3.14 -6.13 -4.22
C ILE A 23 3.54 -6.64 -5.61
N ASP A 24 4.58 -7.45 -5.69
CA ASP A 24 5.09 -7.98 -6.96
C ASP A 24 4.04 -8.81 -7.70
N ASP A 25 3.35 -9.71 -6.97
CA ASP A 25 2.32 -10.56 -7.56
C ASP A 25 1.11 -9.73 -8.04
N ALA A 26 0.67 -8.73 -7.27
CA ALA A 26 -0.43 -7.85 -7.67
C ALA A 26 -0.13 -7.11 -8.98
N LEU A 27 1.09 -6.57 -9.09
CA LEU A 27 1.53 -5.85 -10.28
C LEU A 27 1.65 -6.77 -11.50
N LYS A 28 2.17 -7.99 -11.33
CA LYS A 28 2.23 -8.99 -12.40
C LYS A 28 0.83 -9.40 -12.87
N VAL A 29 -0.07 -9.72 -11.94
CA VAL A 29 -1.44 -10.11 -12.27
C VAL A 29 -2.14 -8.99 -13.02
N ARG A 30 -2.02 -7.74 -12.55
CA ARG A 30 -2.58 -6.56 -13.23
C ARG A 30 -2.06 -6.39 -14.64
N ALA A 31 -0.75 -6.53 -14.85
CA ALA A 31 -0.13 -6.38 -16.16
C ALA A 31 -0.61 -7.46 -17.15
N SER A 32 -0.80 -8.70 -16.68
CA SER A 32 -1.29 -9.80 -17.51
C SER A 32 -2.81 -9.79 -17.72
N HIS A 33 -3.58 -9.19 -16.80
CA HIS A 33 -5.04 -9.21 -16.81
C HIS A 33 -5.62 -7.82 -16.52
N PRO A 34 -5.44 -6.83 -17.42
CA PRO A 34 -5.81 -5.44 -17.16
C PRO A 34 -7.32 -5.21 -17.00
N ALA A 35 -8.16 -6.12 -17.51
CA ALA A 35 -9.62 -6.02 -17.42
C ALA A 35 -10.21 -6.63 -16.13
N VAL A 36 -9.39 -7.31 -15.31
CA VAL A 36 -9.87 -7.91 -14.05
C VAL A 36 -10.01 -6.81 -13.00
N PRO A 37 -11.14 -6.77 -12.26
CA PRO A 37 -11.34 -5.83 -11.16
C PRO A 37 -10.19 -5.89 -10.14
N THR A 38 -9.71 -4.74 -9.70
CA THR A 38 -8.54 -4.68 -8.82
C THR A 38 -8.78 -5.33 -7.46
N LEU A 39 -10.01 -5.29 -6.95
CA LEU A 39 -10.35 -6.00 -5.72
C LEU A 39 -10.12 -7.51 -5.86
N ASP A 40 -10.53 -8.11 -6.98
CA ASP A 40 -10.34 -9.54 -7.25
C ASP A 40 -8.85 -9.90 -7.36
N ILE A 41 -8.03 -9.01 -7.93
CA ILE A 41 -6.57 -9.17 -7.98
C ILE A 41 -5.98 -9.18 -6.57
N LEU A 42 -6.37 -8.21 -5.74
CA LEU A 42 -5.90 -8.09 -4.36
C LEU A 42 -6.37 -9.28 -3.51
N ASP A 43 -7.62 -9.72 -3.69
CA ASP A 43 -8.17 -10.91 -3.05
C ASP A 43 -7.33 -12.15 -3.37
N LEU A 44 -7.02 -12.37 -4.65
CA LEU A 44 -6.23 -13.49 -5.13
C LEU A 44 -4.82 -13.50 -4.51
N VAL A 45 -4.10 -12.39 -4.55
CA VAL A 45 -2.70 -12.36 -4.09
C VAL A 45 -2.56 -12.38 -2.58
N LEU A 46 -3.59 -11.92 -1.85
CA LEU A 46 -3.65 -11.99 -0.40
C LEU A 46 -4.29 -13.29 0.10
N GLN A 47 -4.91 -14.08 -0.77
CA GLN A 47 -5.51 -15.36 -0.39
C GLN A 47 -4.45 -16.30 0.22
N GLY A 48 -4.75 -16.85 1.40
CA GLY A 48 -3.81 -17.71 2.14
C GLY A 48 -2.62 -16.99 2.78
N ARG A 49 -2.45 -15.67 2.55
CA ARG A 49 -1.39 -14.84 3.15
C ARG A 49 -1.88 -13.99 4.34
N ARG A 50 -3.16 -14.09 4.70
CA ARG A 50 -3.87 -13.33 5.78
C ARG A 50 -3.66 -13.90 7.19
N THR A 51 -2.56 -14.62 7.45
CA THR A 51 -2.38 -15.35 8.71
C THR A 51 -1.78 -14.50 9.83
N ARG A 52 -1.28 -13.31 9.50
CA ARG A 52 -0.70 -12.32 10.42
C ARG A 52 -0.77 -10.91 9.83
N PRO A 53 -0.64 -9.86 10.67
CA PRO A 53 -0.39 -8.50 10.18
C PRO A 53 0.78 -8.47 9.20
N LEU A 54 0.66 -7.67 8.15
CA LEU A 54 1.69 -7.51 7.11
C LEU A 54 2.20 -6.07 7.10
N ASN A 55 3.52 -5.92 7.23
CA ASN A 55 4.16 -4.62 7.15
C ASN A 55 4.59 -4.33 5.69
N PHE A 56 3.85 -3.43 5.02
CA PHE A 56 4.17 -2.96 3.67
C PHE A 56 5.18 -1.79 3.65
N GLY A 57 5.58 -1.30 4.81
CA GLY A 57 6.34 -0.05 4.93
C GLY A 57 5.53 1.16 4.44
N ALA A 58 6.22 2.23 4.07
CA ALA A 58 5.59 3.44 3.54
C ALA A 58 5.17 3.22 2.07
N VAL A 59 3.88 2.99 1.84
CA VAL A 59 3.29 2.94 0.50
C VAL A 59 2.74 4.32 0.13
N SER A 60 3.23 4.87 -0.98
CA SER A 60 2.68 6.10 -1.57
C SER A 60 1.37 5.79 -2.32
N PRO A 61 0.32 6.62 -2.20
CA PRO A 61 -0.95 6.43 -2.92
C PRO A 61 -0.79 6.46 -4.44
N VAL A 62 0.28 7.09 -4.96
CA VAL A 62 0.56 7.16 -6.40
C VAL A 62 1.71 6.25 -6.86
N SER A 63 2.17 5.36 -5.98
CA SER A 63 3.00 4.22 -6.39
C SER A 63 2.16 3.23 -7.20
N PRO A 64 2.76 2.38 -8.07
CA PRO A 64 2.00 1.40 -8.84
C PRO A 64 1.06 0.53 -7.99
N PHE A 65 1.54 0.07 -6.82
CA PHE A 65 0.71 -0.69 -5.88
C PHE A 65 -0.32 0.19 -5.16
N GLY A 66 0.06 1.41 -4.76
CA GLY A 66 -0.87 2.37 -4.15
C GLY A 66 -2.06 2.69 -5.05
N LEU A 67 -1.85 2.81 -6.36
CA LEU A 67 -2.93 3.05 -7.32
C LEU A 67 -3.91 1.87 -7.40
N LEU A 68 -3.44 0.63 -7.24
CA LEU A 68 -4.32 -0.54 -7.12
C LEU A 68 -5.18 -0.47 -5.86
N VAL A 69 -4.57 -0.05 -4.74
CA VAL A 69 -5.28 0.11 -3.48
C VAL A 69 -6.32 1.23 -3.58
N VAL A 70 -5.96 2.38 -4.16
CA VAL A 70 -6.89 3.49 -4.43
C VAL A 70 -8.07 3.02 -5.29
N GLU A 71 -7.79 2.32 -6.39
CA GLU A 71 -8.83 1.84 -7.30
C GLU A 71 -9.85 0.93 -6.62
N ALA A 72 -9.39 0.07 -5.71
CA ALA A 72 -10.25 -0.90 -5.04
C ALA A 72 -11.01 -0.31 -3.85
N PHE A 73 -10.45 0.71 -3.17
CA PHE A 73 -10.95 1.14 -1.85
C PHE A 73 -11.38 2.60 -1.77
N ASP A 74 -10.94 3.48 -2.67
CA ASP A 74 -11.49 4.83 -2.73
C ASP A 74 -12.83 4.83 -3.48
N ARG A 75 -13.88 5.26 -2.79
CA ARG A 75 -15.23 5.41 -3.36
C ARG A 75 -15.57 6.85 -3.75
N GLY A 76 -14.79 7.82 -3.28
CA GLY A 76 -15.03 9.24 -3.50
C GLY A 76 -14.37 9.78 -4.76
N MET A 77 -13.30 9.14 -5.23
CA MET A 77 -12.48 9.68 -6.32
C MET A 77 -11.89 8.59 -7.22
N PRO A 78 -11.94 8.74 -8.56
CA PRO A 78 -11.30 7.81 -9.48
C PRO A 78 -9.78 7.96 -9.48
N VAL A 79 -9.07 6.88 -9.84
CA VAL A 79 -7.59 6.82 -9.90
C VAL A 79 -6.99 7.92 -10.78
N SER A 80 -7.66 8.31 -11.87
CA SER A 80 -7.20 9.38 -12.77
C SER A 80 -7.04 10.72 -12.04
N ASP A 81 -7.93 11.01 -11.09
CA ASP A 81 -7.95 12.27 -10.37
C ASP A 81 -6.83 12.27 -9.32
N TRP A 82 -6.60 11.15 -8.63
CA TRP A 82 -5.42 10.97 -7.78
C TRP A 82 -4.13 11.25 -8.54
N ILE A 83 -3.95 10.65 -9.73
CA ILE A 83 -2.78 10.91 -10.57
C ILE A 83 -2.70 12.39 -10.97
N GLY A 84 -3.83 12.98 -11.36
CA GLY A 84 -3.92 14.38 -11.78
C GLY A 84 -3.49 15.36 -10.69
N PHE A 85 -4.00 15.19 -9.47
CA PHE A 85 -3.69 16.07 -8.35
C PHE A 85 -2.24 15.96 -7.88
N TYR A 86 -1.66 14.76 -7.92
CA TYR A 86 -0.22 14.57 -7.61
C TYR A 86 0.70 15.09 -8.72
N ARG A 87 0.25 15.10 -9.98
CA ARG A 87 1.02 15.66 -11.11
C ARG A 87 1.09 17.19 -11.07
N TYR A 88 0.05 17.85 -10.55
CA TYR A 88 0.00 19.31 -10.40
C TYR A 88 -0.25 19.71 -8.94
N PRO A 89 0.75 19.50 -8.06
CA PRO A 89 0.54 19.52 -6.62
C PRO A 89 0.34 20.94 -6.10
N ALA A 90 -0.92 21.35 -5.89
CA ALA A 90 -1.21 22.40 -4.93
C ALA A 90 -0.99 21.81 -3.52
N PRO A 91 -0.13 22.40 -2.66
CA PRO A 91 0.25 21.78 -1.39
C PRO A 91 -0.93 21.39 -0.48
N ARG A 92 -1.99 22.21 -0.48
CA ARG A 92 -3.22 21.92 0.27
C ARG A 92 -3.99 20.71 -0.26
N VAL A 93 -3.98 20.50 -1.57
CA VAL A 93 -4.63 19.35 -2.20
C VAL A 93 -3.88 18.07 -1.88
N ILE A 94 -2.54 18.10 -1.95
CA ILE A 94 -1.71 16.95 -1.57
C ILE A 94 -1.93 16.58 -0.10
N ALA A 95 -1.91 17.56 0.81
CA ALA A 95 -2.16 17.30 2.22
C ALA A 95 -3.54 16.67 2.47
N ALA A 96 -4.58 17.08 1.73
CA ALA A 96 -5.91 16.50 1.82
C ALA A 96 -5.96 15.06 1.28
N LEU A 97 -5.32 14.79 0.14
CA LEU A 97 -5.25 13.43 -0.42
C LEU A 97 -4.44 12.49 0.45
N ASP A 98 -3.34 12.97 1.02
CA ASP A 98 -2.56 12.24 2.02
C ASP A 98 -3.39 11.92 3.27
N ASP A 99 -4.28 12.82 3.67
CA ASP A 99 -5.19 12.61 4.80
C ASP A 99 -6.24 11.53 4.48
N ILE A 100 -6.86 11.60 3.30
CA ILE A 100 -7.80 10.59 2.78
C ILE A 100 -7.10 9.22 2.69
N TRP A 101 -5.89 9.17 2.14
CA TRP A 101 -5.10 7.95 2.05
C TRP A 101 -4.89 7.30 3.42
N ARG A 102 -4.44 8.09 4.41
CA ARG A 102 -4.11 7.59 5.75
C ARG A 102 -5.34 7.22 6.60
N LYS A 103 -6.45 7.94 6.45
CA LYS A 103 -7.63 7.79 7.32
C LYS A 103 -8.69 6.87 6.74
N GLU A 104 -8.76 6.74 5.43
CA GLU A 104 -9.87 6.07 4.76
C GLU A 104 -9.37 4.91 3.90
N VAL A 105 -8.57 5.20 2.87
CA VAL A 105 -8.21 4.22 1.84
C VAL A 105 -7.32 3.10 2.38
N TRP A 106 -6.20 3.44 3.04
CA TRP A 106 -5.27 2.44 3.57
C TRP A 106 -5.87 1.62 4.73
N PRO A 107 -6.58 2.23 5.70
CA PRO A 107 -7.31 1.47 6.72
C PRO A 107 -8.38 0.55 6.13
N ALA A 108 -9.12 0.98 5.10
CA ALA A 108 -10.12 0.13 4.46
C ALA A 108 -9.49 -1.11 3.82
N PHE A 109 -8.36 -0.94 3.12
CA PHE A 109 -7.57 -2.04 2.56
C PHE A 109 -7.10 -3.03 3.64
N THR A 110 -6.40 -2.53 4.65
CA THR A 110 -5.82 -3.40 5.70
C THR A 110 -6.89 -4.11 6.53
N ALA A 111 -8.01 -3.45 6.84
CA ALA A 111 -9.14 -4.04 7.54
C ALA A 111 -9.87 -5.09 6.71
N HIS A 112 -10.10 -4.83 5.41
CA HIS A 112 -10.78 -5.77 4.51
C HIS A 112 -10.05 -7.12 4.44
N PHE A 113 -8.71 -7.07 4.43
CA PHE A 113 -7.88 -8.27 4.33
C PHE A 113 -7.40 -8.82 5.69
N GLY A 114 -7.69 -8.15 6.80
CA GLY A 114 -7.25 -8.58 8.14
C GLY A 114 -5.73 -8.56 8.30
N ILE A 115 -5.05 -7.61 7.67
CA ILE A 115 -3.59 -7.49 7.59
C ILE A 115 -3.04 -6.21 8.27
N ALA A 116 -3.90 -5.51 9.02
CA ALA A 116 -3.54 -4.37 9.86
C ALA A 116 -2.66 -4.79 11.05
#